data_AF-A5J071-F1
#
_entry.id   AF-A5J071-F1
#
_cell.length_a   1.000
_cell.length_b   1.000
_cell.length_c   1.000
_cell.angle_alpha   90.00
_cell.angle_beta   90.00
_cell.angle_gamma   90.00
#
_symmetry.space_group_name_H-M   'P 1'
#
loop_
_entity.id
_entity.type
_entity.pdbx_description
1 polymer ?
#
loop_
_entity_poly.entity_id
_entity_poly.type
_entity_poly.pdbx_seq_one_letter_code
_entity_poly.pdbx_strand_id
1 'polypeptide(L)'
;MKREASSMLGYKHTDEAIQKMIERYKDKTNHPMFGKSHSKKVLELISKPGELNPMFGRIHSDETKKLMAKKRNKYSNGVGIFDLEDNLIKKFDNNVELANYLNISKVTVVVLRTQQAMYLNNELIYKNMYIFKPIN
;
A
#
# COMPACT_ATOMS: atom_id res chain seq x y z
N MET A 1 -40.61 20.60 16.91
CA MET A 1 -39.60 21.24 17.79
C MET A 1 -38.29 21.33 17.01
N LYS A 2 -37.77 22.52 16.71
CA LYS A 2 -36.47 22.68 16.04
C LYS A 2 -35.36 22.43 17.07
N ARG A 3 -34.38 21.59 16.75
CA ARG A 3 -33.22 21.36 17.60
C ARG A 3 -32.21 22.48 17.35
N GLU A 4 -31.72 23.12 18.39
CA GLU A 4 -30.61 24.08 18.26
C GLU A 4 -29.31 23.32 18.00
N ALA A 5 -28.51 23.80 17.06
CA ALA A 5 -27.24 23.19 16.71
C ALA A 5 -26.17 23.63 17.71
N SER A 6 -25.71 22.71 18.55
CA SER A 6 -24.56 22.92 19.43
C SER A 6 -23.26 22.44 18.76
N SER A 7 -22.13 23.05 19.13
CA SER A 7 -20.81 22.67 18.63
C SER A 7 -20.43 21.26 19.07
N MET A 8 -19.93 20.43 18.15
CA MET A 8 -19.38 19.11 18.46
C MET A 8 -17.92 19.15 18.94
N LEU A 9 -17.36 20.35 19.17
CA LEU A 9 -15.98 20.50 19.61
C LEU A 9 -15.77 19.85 20.98
N GLY A 10 -14.89 18.84 21.04
CA GLY A 10 -14.61 18.06 22.24
C GLY A 10 -15.55 16.87 22.48
N TYR A 11 -16.54 16.64 21.61
CA TYR A 11 -17.41 15.46 21.70
C TYR A 11 -16.61 14.17 21.50
N LYS A 12 -16.74 13.24 22.45
CA LYS A 12 -16.28 11.86 22.33
C LYS A 12 -17.48 10.93 22.31
N HIS A 13 -17.41 9.89 21.49
CA HIS A 13 -18.40 8.83 21.53
C HIS A 13 -18.40 8.15 22.90
N THR A 14 -19.59 7.74 23.35
CA THR A 14 -19.71 6.88 24.53
C THR A 14 -19.12 5.51 24.23
N ASP A 15 -18.68 4.80 25.27
CA ASP A 15 -18.13 3.45 25.12
C ASP A 15 -19.13 2.50 24.47
N GLU A 16 -20.42 2.63 24.78
CA GLU A 16 -21.50 1.88 24.16
C GLU A 16 -21.60 2.12 22.63
N ALA A 17 -21.45 3.38 22.19
CA ALA A 17 -21.48 3.72 20.78
C ALA A 17 -20.25 3.19 20.04
N ILE A 18 -19.08 3.23 20.68
CA ILE A 18 -17.84 2.64 20.16
C ILE A 18 -18.00 1.12 20.02
N GLN A 19 -18.54 0.46 21.04
CA GLN A 19 -18.75 -0.99 21.04
C GLN A 19 -19.71 -1.42 19.92
N LYS A 20 -20.84 -0.71 19.75
CA LYS A 20 -21.78 -0.92 18.64
C LYS A 20 -21.11 -0.74 17.28
N MET A 21 -20.19 0.21 17.14
CA MET A 21 -19.43 0.41 15.92
C MET A 21 -18.49 -0.76 15.64
N ILE A 22 -17.74 -1.24 16.65
CA ILE A 22 -16.84 -2.40 16.53
C ILE A 22 -17.64 -3.66 16.14
N GLU A 23 -18.79 -3.88 16.74
CA GLU A 23 -19.65 -5.03 16.46
C GLU A 23 -20.15 -5.06 15.00
N ARG A 24 -20.49 -3.91 14.42
CA ARG A 24 -20.87 -3.79 13.00
C ARG A 24 -19.74 -4.15 12.03
N TYR A 25 -18.49 -4.09 12.46
CA TYR A 25 -17.34 -4.48 11.64
C TYR A 25 -16.99 -5.96 11.74
N LYS A 26 -17.52 -6.69 12.74
CA LYS A 26 -17.33 -8.15 12.84
C LYS A 26 -18.00 -8.89 11.68
N ASP A 27 -19.20 -8.45 11.32
CA ASP A 27 -19.91 -8.92 10.13
C ASP A 27 -20.29 -7.73 9.25
N LYS A 28 -19.65 -7.65 8.08
CA LYS A 28 -19.86 -6.57 7.11
C LYS A 28 -21.32 -6.47 6.66
N THR A 29 -22.08 -7.57 6.68
CA THR A 29 -23.49 -7.59 6.27
C THR A 29 -24.40 -6.86 7.25
N ASN A 30 -24.01 -6.79 8.53
CA ASN A 30 -24.73 -6.10 9.59
C ASN A 30 -24.54 -4.57 9.58
N HIS A 31 -23.66 -4.06 8.72
CA HIS A 31 -23.47 -2.61 8.62
C HIS A 31 -24.71 -1.94 7.98
N PRO A 32 -25.27 -0.83 8.53
CA PRO A 32 -26.49 -0.19 8.00
C PRO A 32 -26.41 0.30 6.54
N MET A 33 -25.19 0.43 6.02
CA MET A 33 -24.90 0.82 4.63
C MET A 33 -24.47 -0.36 3.75
N PHE A 34 -24.50 -1.59 4.26
CA PHE A 34 -24.18 -2.77 3.47
C PHE A 34 -25.15 -2.91 2.29
N GLY A 35 -24.62 -3.21 1.10
CA GLY A 35 -25.40 -3.34 -0.13
C GLY A 35 -25.97 -2.02 -0.69
N LYS A 36 -25.85 -0.90 0.02
CA LYS A 36 -26.33 0.41 -0.47
C LYS A 36 -25.27 1.04 -1.36
N SER A 37 -25.66 1.40 -2.59
CA SER A 37 -24.84 2.12 -3.55
C SER A 37 -25.54 3.39 -4.02
N HIS A 38 -24.76 4.39 -4.41
CA HIS A 38 -25.32 5.58 -5.03
C HIS A 38 -25.79 5.25 -6.45
N SER A 39 -26.92 5.84 -6.84
CA SER A 39 -27.36 5.80 -8.24
C SER A 39 -26.41 6.64 -9.11
N LYS A 40 -26.38 6.38 -10.42
CA LYS A 40 -25.54 7.14 -11.38
C LYS A 40 -25.77 8.65 -11.28
N LYS A 41 -27.04 9.07 -11.20
CA LYS A 41 -27.43 10.48 -11.03
C LYS A 41 -26.84 11.11 -9.76
N VAL A 42 -26.83 10.37 -8.64
CA VAL A 42 -26.24 10.87 -7.39
C VAL A 42 -24.72 10.93 -7.51
N LEU A 43 -24.09 9.93 -8.12
CA LEU A 43 -22.65 9.93 -8.38
C LEU A 43 -22.22 11.14 -9.23
N GLU A 44 -22.97 11.48 -10.27
CA GLU A 44 -22.71 12.66 -11.10
C GLU A 44 -22.74 13.95 -10.27
N LEU A 45 -23.75 14.11 -9.39
CA LEU A 45 -23.90 15.31 -8.55
C LEU A 45 -22.78 15.46 -7.50
N ILE A 46 -22.26 14.36 -6.96
CA ILE A 46 -21.21 14.42 -5.93
C ILE A 46 -19.80 14.34 -6.51
N SER A 47 -19.66 13.81 -7.73
CA SER A 47 -18.36 13.68 -8.40
C SER A 47 -17.82 15.06 -8.80
N LYS A 48 -16.50 15.22 -8.69
CA LYS A 48 -15.79 16.40 -9.17
C LYS A 48 -14.74 15.97 -10.20
N PRO A 49 -15.15 15.57 -11.42
CA PRO A 49 -14.23 15.13 -12.47
C PRO A 49 -13.54 16.33 -13.14
N GLY A 50 -12.40 16.08 -13.78
CA GLY A 50 -11.68 17.08 -14.57
C GLY A 50 -11.37 18.35 -13.77
N GLU A 51 -11.65 19.50 -14.37
CA GLU A 51 -11.42 20.85 -13.82
C GLU A 51 -12.12 21.13 -12.48
N LEU A 52 -13.21 20.41 -12.18
CA LEU A 52 -13.91 20.55 -10.90
C LEU A 52 -13.11 19.96 -9.72
N ASN A 53 -12.14 19.08 -10.00
CA ASN A 53 -11.26 18.54 -8.98
C ASN A 53 -10.33 19.65 -8.46
N PRO A 54 -10.29 19.92 -7.14
CA PRO A 54 -9.38 20.94 -6.58
C PRO A 54 -7.90 20.72 -6.89
N MET A 55 -7.51 19.49 -7.24
CA MET A 55 -6.15 19.12 -7.63
C MET A 55 -5.92 19.11 -9.15
N PHE A 56 -6.91 19.47 -9.97
CA PHE A 56 -6.75 19.56 -11.42
C PHE A 56 -5.67 20.59 -11.79
N GLY A 57 -4.79 20.22 -12.73
CA GLY A 57 -3.65 21.03 -13.15
C GLY A 57 -2.52 21.19 -12.12
N ARG A 58 -2.69 20.68 -10.88
CA ARG A 58 -1.63 20.76 -9.86
C ARG A 58 -0.65 19.60 -10.00
N ILE A 59 0.64 19.90 -9.83
CA ILE A 59 1.71 18.92 -9.89
C ILE A 59 2.27 18.70 -8.47
N HIS A 60 2.50 17.44 -8.10
CA HIS A 60 3.16 17.13 -6.83
C HIS A 60 4.62 17.57 -6.84
N SER A 61 5.09 18.13 -5.73
CA SER A 61 6.51 18.40 -5.52
C SER A 61 7.34 17.11 -5.57
N ASP A 62 8.63 17.21 -5.88
CA ASP A 62 9.50 16.04 -5.94
C ASP A 62 9.66 15.35 -4.59
N GLU A 63 9.63 16.11 -3.50
CA GLU A 63 9.57 15.57 -2.14
C GLU A 63 8.31 14.71 -1.92
N THR A 64 7.15 15.20 -2.36
CA THR A 64 5.89 14.46 -2.28
C THR A 64 5.95 13.19 -3.12
N LYS A 65 6.48 13.26 -4.35
CA LYS A 65 6.66 12.09 -5.21
C LYS A 65 7.57 11.04 -4.57
N LYS A 66 8.68 11.47 -3.95
CA LYS A 66 9.59 10.58 -3.21
C LYS A 66 8.88 9.90 -2.04
N LEU A 67 8.08 10.64 -1.27
CA LEU A 67 7.31 10.08 -0.17
C LEU A 67 6.28 9.05 -0.65
N MET A 68 5.54 9.37 -1.72
CA MET A 68 4.60 8.44 -2.34
C MET A 68 5.30 7.17 -2.85
N ALA A 69 6.48 7.31 -3.48
CA ALA A 69 7.27 6.18 -3.94
C ALA A 69 7.70 5.28 -2.77
N LYS A 70 8.17 5.86 -1.67
CA LYS A 70 8.54 5.13 -0.45
C LYS A 70 7.35 4.40 0.17
N LYS A 71 6.17 5.05 0.23
CA LYS A 71 4.95 4.45 0.79
C LYS A 71 4.34 3.36 -0.11
N ARG A 72 4.51 3.47 -1.42
CA ARG A 72 4.06 2.44 -2.39
C ARG A 72 5.04 1.27 -2.49
N ASN A 73 6.23 1.38 -1.90
CA ASN A 73 7.19 0.30 -1.93
C ASN A 73 6.65 -0.93 -1.18
N LYS A 74 6.67 -2.08 -1.84
CA LYS A 74 6.23 -3.34 -1.24
C LYS A 74 7.13 -3.78 -0.09
N TYR A 75 8.42 -3.41 -0.13
CA TYR A 75 9.40 -3.74 0.90
C TYR A 75 9.83 -2.47 1.60
N SER A 76 9.16 -2.11 2.70
CA SER A 76 9.47 -0.89 3.47
C SER A 76 10.91 -0.86 3.96
N ASN A 77 11.47 -2.03 4.26
CA ASN A 77 12.83 -2.20 4.76
C ASN A 77 13.84 -2.53 3.65
N GLY A 78 13.40 -2.58 2.39
CA GLY A 78 14.25 -2.78 1.22
C GLY A 78 14.45 -4.24 0.83
N VAL A 79 15.38 -4.45 -0.11
CA VAL A 79 15.77 -5.76 -0.64
C VAL A 79 17.27 -5.92 -0.57
N GLY A 80 17.72 -7.15 -0.28
CA GLY A 80 19.12 -7.48 -0.10
C GLY A 80 19.64 -8.49 -1.12
N ILE A 81 20.94 -8.42 -1.36
CA ILE A 81 21.75 -9.47 -1.96
C ILE A 81 22.39 -10.23 -0.80
N PHE A 82 22.25 -11.55 -0.81
CA PHE A 82 22.78 -12.48 0.17
C PHE A 82 23.74 -13.43 -0.53
N ASP A 83 24.73 -13.94 0.21
CA ASP A 83 25.52 -15.08 -0.24
C ASP A 83 24.71 -16.38 -0.10
N LEU A 84 25.36 -17.53 -0.37
CA LEU A 84 24.75 -18.85 -0.23
C LEU A 84 24.55 -19.27 1.23
N GLU A 85 25.22 -18.62 2.16
CA GLU A 85 25.17 -18.87 3.61
C GLU A 85 24.15 -17.96 4.30
N ASP A 86 23.37 -17.20 3.53
CA ASP A 86 22.37 -16.22 3.97
C ASP A 86 22.95 -15.00 4.72
N ASN A 87 24.23 -14.69 4.52
CA ASN A 87 24.81 -13.45 5.00
C ASN A 87 24.44 -12.30 4.06
N LEU A 88 23.99 -11.19 4.63
CA LEU A 88 23.66 -9.99 3.87
C LEU A 88 24.94 -9.34 3.30
N ILE A 89 25.07 -9.34 1.98
CA ILE A 89 26.17 -8.65 1.27
C ILE A 89 25.85 -7.17 1.12
N LYS A 90 24.64 -6.85 0.65
CA LYS A 90 24.25 -5.45 0.37
C LYS A 90 22.75 -5.24 0.38
N LYS A 91 22.32 -4.06 0.84
CA LYS A 91 20.94 -3.61 0.90
C LYS A 91 20.64 -2.52 -0.15
N PHE A 92 19.42 -2.53 -0.66
CA PHE A 92 18.86 -1.55 -1.59
C PHE A 92 17.44 -1.15 -1.17
N ASP A 93 16.99 0.04 -1.53
CA ASP A 93 15.64 0.48 -1.16
C ASP A 93 14.57 -0.29 -1.93
N ASN A 94 14.87 -0.72 -3.16
CA ASN A 94 13.91 -1.40 -4.02
C ASN A 94 14.60 -2.30 -5.08
N ASN A 95 13.80 -3.09 -5.79
CA ASN A 95 14.29 -4.00 -6.83
C ASN A 95 14.94 -3.29 -8.03
N VAL A 96 14.61 -2.02 -8.28
CA VAL A 96 15.19 -1.25 -9.41
C VAL A 96 16.64 -0.91 -9.11
N GLU A 97 16.94 -0.48 -7.89
CA GLU A 97 18.31 -0.18 -7.47
C GLU A 97 19.21 -1.42 -7.46
N LEU A 98 18.70 -2.55 -6.97
CA LEU A 98 19.41 -3.83 -7.01
C LEU A 98 19.68 -4.26 -8.47
N ALA A 99 18.68 -4.14 -9.33
CA ALA A 99 18.80 -4.48 -10.75
C ALA A 99 19.84 -3.61 -11.47
N ASN A 100 19.80 -2.29 -11.22
CA ASN A 100 20.77 -1.35 -11.79
C ASN A 100 22.19 -1.64 -11.29
N TYR A 101 22.36 -2.00 -10.01
CA TYR A 101 23.66 -2.33 -9.44
C TYR A 101 24.30 -3.55 -10.11
N LEU A 102 23.50 -4.57 -10.46
CA LEU A 102 23.96 -5.78 -11.13
C LEU A 102 23.90 -5.68 -12.67
N ASN A 103 23.48 -4.53 -13.22
CA ASN A 103 23.20 -4.31 -14.63
C ASN A 103 22.31 -5.42 -15.25
N ILE A 104 21.23 -5.76 -14.55
CA ILE A 104 20.24 -6.75 -14.97
C ILE A 104 18.85 -6.15 -15.06
N SER A 105 17.94 -6.86 -15.74
CA SER A 105 16.53 -6.47 -15.74
C SER A 105 15.92 -6.61 -14.34
N LYS A 106 15.11 -5.63 -13.95
CA LYS A 106 14.24 -5.71 -12.77
C LYS A 106 13.38 -6.98 -12.75
N VAL A 107 12.96 -7.46 -13.92
CA VAL A 107 12.16 -8.69 -14.04
C VAL A 107 12.96 -9.89 -13.53
N THR A 108 14.25 -9.98 -13.86
CA THR A 108 15.14 -11.03 -13.36
C THR A 108 15.21 -11.02 -11.83
N VAL A 109 15.39 -9.85 -11.21
CA VAL A 109 15.37 -9.71 -9.73
C VAL A 109 14.03 -10.16 -9.15
N VAL A 110 12.92 -9.76 -9.77
CA VAL A 110 11.59 -10.18 -9.32
C VAL A 110 11.43 -11.68 -9.43
N VAL A 111 11.77 -12.28 -10.56
CA VAL A 111 11.64 -13.72 -10.84
C VAL A 111 12.45 -14.55 -9.86
N LEU A 112 13.74 -14.25 -9.71
CA LEU A 112 14.65 -14.96 -8.80
C LEU A 112 14.15 -14.91 -7.35
N ARG A 113 13.53 -13.79 -6.97
CA ARG A 113 12.92 -13.60 -5.64
C ARG A 113 11.53 -14.24 -5.50
N THR A 114 10.71 -14.29 -6.55
CA THR A 114 9.32 -14.79 -6.48
C THR A 114 9.18 -16.28 -6.69
N GLN A 115 10.05 -16.92 -7.47
CA GLN A 115 9.97 -18.38 -7.67
C GLN A 115 10.32 -19.15 -6.38
N GLN A 116 11.09 -18.54 -5.46
CA GLN A 116 11.21 -19.00 -4.07
C GLN A 116 9.86 -19.04 -3.31
N ALA A 117 8.80 -18.39 -3.83
CA ALA A 117 7.47 -18.32 -3.24
C ALA A 117 6.34 -19.01 -4.06
N MET A 118 6.59 -19.45 -5.31
CA MET A 118 5.55 -20.09 -6.15
C MET A 118 5.81 -21.58 -6.43
N TYR A 119 7.05 -22.06 -6.35
CA TYR A 119 7.36 -23.47 -6.57
C TYR A 119 8.41 -23.94 -5.56
N LEU A 120 8.02 -24.91 -4.74
CA LEU A 120 8.93 -25.77 -3.99
C LEU A 120 9.97 -26.32 -4.99
N ASN A 121 11.25 -26.21 -4.63
CA ASN A 121 12.44 -26.79 -5.30
C ASN A 121 13.02 -26.01 -6.48
N ASN A 122 13.60 -24.84 -6.21
CA ASN A 122 14.95 -24.48 -6.66
C ASN A 122 15.36 -23.16 -5.99
N GLU A 123 16.40 -23.19 -5.16
CA GLU A 123 17.09 -21.97 -4.71
C GLU A 123 17.58 -21.25 -5.96
N LEU A 124 16.88 -20.18 -6.37
CA LEU A 124 17.25 -19.45 -7.57
C LEU A 124 18.41 -18.53 -7.29
N ILE A 125 19.57 -19.15 -7.29
CA ILE A 125 20.83 -18.51 -7.09
C ILE A 125 21.19 -17.78 -8.39
N TYR A 126 21.33 -16.46 -8.31
CA TYR A 126 21.87 -15.69 -9.42
C TYR A 126 23.36 -16.02 -9.61
N LYS A 127 23.70 -16.52 -10.80
CA LYS A 127 25.07 -16.91 -11.18
C LYS A 127 25.74 -17.91 -10.22
N ASN A 128 24.97 -18.74 -9.52
CA ASN A 128 25.50 -19.65 -8.48
C ASN A 128 26.25 -18.94 -7.33
N MET A 129 26.02 -17.63 -7.12
CA MET A 129 26.71 -16.84 -6.10
C MET A 129 25.77 -16.09 -5.15
N TYR A 130 24.59 -15.69 -5.61
CA TYR A 130 23.77 -14.72 -4.89
C TYR A 130 22.30 -15.11 -4.75
N ILE A 131 21.74 -14.79 -3.60
CA ILE A 131 20.31 -14.94 -3.31
C ILE A 131 19.69 -13.54 -3.12
N PHE A 132 18.51 -13.30 -3.66
CA PHE A 132 17.80 -12.03 -3.52
C PHE A 132 16.59 -12.20 -2.58
N LYS A 133 16.57 -11.47 -1.46
CA LYS A 133 15.51 -11.56 -0.45
C LYS A 133 15.05 -10.18 0.02
N PRO A 134 13.77 -10.02 0.42
CA PRO A 134 13.34 -8.83 1.14
C PRO A 134 13.98 -8.79 2.52
N ILE A 135 14.26 -7.58 3.00
CA ILE A 135 14.71 -7.37 4.38
C ILE A 135 13.45 -7.16 5.21
N ASN A 136 13.29 -7.95 6.28
CA ASN A 136 12.20 -7.80 7.24
C ASN A 136 12.56 -6.81 8.34
#